data_AF-A0AB35MT57-F1
#
_entry.id   AF-A0AB35MT57-F1
#
_cell.length_a   1.000
_cell.length_b   1.000
_cell.length_c   1.000
_cell.angle_alpha   90.00
_cell.angle_beta   90.00
_cell.angle_gamma   90.00
#
_symmetry.space_group_name_H-M   'P 1'
#
loop_
_entity.id
_entity.type
_entity.pdbx_description
1 polymer ?
#
loop_
_entity_poly.entity_id
_entity_poly.type
_entity_poly.pdbx_seq_one_letter_code
_entity_poly.pdbx_strand_id
1 'polypeptide(L)'
;MIEILGSRKPIVFVEGETGSHDTTLYRMLLDDYLVIPRGSCSQVIESTKALRNSQQLHHLSAYGIIDRDRRVDDEIASLEEYGVYTLKVAEVENLFCTDEILAIISERLVRNKEDDFSEIRTFIISRLKSELENQISLRTVSEIKFRLNLFDDKAKGIDGLETALVGLTSSIDVKFIYKQNESLFKQIISTSDYKLLLKIYNRKSLPKQIAQKVGLKNDELPEFVIRMVKSGLVADVKRALKPYFGGFSKYMA
;
A
#
# COMPACT_ATOMS: atom_id res chain seq x y z
N MET A 1 -11.64 -8.49 21.08
CA MET A 1 -11.81 -9.96 21.24
C MET A 1 -13.30 -10.35 21.22
N ILE A 2 -14.18 -9.62 21.92
CA ILE A 2 -15.64 -9.85 21.88
C ILE A 2 -16.22 -9.65 20.46
N GLU A 3 -15.79 -8.62 19.72
CA GLU A 3 -16.25 -8.38 18.33
C GLU A 3 -15.88 -9.50 17.35
N ILE A 4 -14.77 -10.20 17.59
CA ILE A 4 -14.29 -11.30 16.74
C ILE A 4 -15.09 -12.57 17.00
N LEU A 5 -15.37 -12.88 18.27
CA LEU A 5 -16.06 -14.10 18.68
C LEU A 5 -17.55 -14.14 18.27
N GLY A 6 -18.17 -12.97 18.07
CA GLY A 6 -19.58 -12.87 17.64
C GLY A 6 -19.78 -12.66 16.14
N SER A 7 -18.71 -12.43 15.37
CA SER A 7 -18.82 -12.13 13.94
C SER A 7 -19.02 -13.39 13.10
N ARG A 8 -20.01 -13.35 12.20
CA ARG A 8 -20.16 -14.36 11.14
C ARG A 8 -19.41 -14.00 9.86
N LYS A 9 -18.90 -12.77 9.78
CA LYS A 9 -18.13 -12.27 8.63
C LYS A 9 -16.65 -12.66 8.75
N PRO A 10 -15.97 -12.96 7.63
CA PRO A 10 -14.51 -13.05 7.62
C PRO A 10 -13.87 -11.75 8.12
N ILE A 11 -12.69 -11.86 8.71
CA ILE A 11 -11.99 -10.74 9.36
C ILE A 11 -10.89 -10.23 8.45
N VAL A 12 -10.77 -8.90 8.36
CA VAL A 12 -9.65 -8.23 7.70
C VAL A 12 -9.01 -7.25 8.67
N PHE A 13 -7.75 -7.50 9.02
CA PHE A 13 -6.93 -6.54 9.74
C PHE A 13 -6.35 -5.52 8.76
N VAL A 14 -6.44 -4.23 9.09
CA VAL A 14 -5.90 -3.14 8.26
C VAL A 14 -4.99 -2.22 9.10
N GLU A 15 -4.09 -1.52 8.44
CA GLU A 15 -3.27 -0.48 9.09
C GLU A 15 -4.11 0.74 9.50
N GLY A 16 -3.56 1.54 10.40
CA GLY A 16 -4.17 2.77 10.89
C GLY A 16 -5.01 2.59 12.15
N GLU A 17 -5.65 3.68 12.55
CA GLU A 17 -6.43 3.78 13.78
C GLU A 17 -7.93 3.92 13.49
N THR A 18 -8.75 3.57 14.47
CA THR A 18 -10.20 3.75 14.38
C THR A 18 -10.55 5.21 14.14
N GLY A 19 -11.33 5.48 13.10
CA GLY A 19 -11.80 6.83 12.78
C GLY A 19 -11.02 7.56 11.70
N SER A 20 -9.93 6.97 11.16
CA SER A 20 -9.25 7.54 9.99
C SER A 20 -10.10 7.45 8.72
N HIS A 21 -9.77 8.29 7.73
CA HIS A 21 -10.34 8.20 6.39
C HIS A 21 -10.07 6.84 5.75
N ASP A 22 -8.88 6.28 5.97
CA ASP A 22 -8.46 4.98 5.41
C ASP A 22 -9.29 3.84 5.99
N THR A 23 -9.48 3.81 7.32
CA THR A 23 -10.32 2.80 7.99
C THR A 23 -11.78 2.91 7.53
N THR A 24 -12.25 4.15 7.32
CA THR A 24 -13.60 4.39 6.78
C THR A 24 -13.71 3.84 5.36
N LEU A 25 -12.74 4.13 4.49
CA LEU A 25 -12.70 3.60 3.13
C LEU A 25 -12.69 2.07 3.14
N TYR A 26 -11.81 1.43 3.90
CA TYR A 26 -11.77 -0.03 4.00
C TYR A 26 -13.11 -0.64 4.42
N ARG A 27 -13.77 -0.08 5.44
CA ARG A 27 -15.09 -0.55 5.89
C ARG A 27 -16.16 -0.47 4.81
N MET A 28 -16.07 0.52 3.93
CA MET A 28 -17.02 0.70 2.84
C MET A 28 -16.73 -0.21 1.65
N LEU A 29 -15.45 -0.46 1.34
CA LEU A 29 -15.05 -1.34 0.24
C LEU A 29 -15.14 -2.83 0.60
N LEU A 30 -15.00 -3.15 1.88
CA LEU A 30 -14.97 -4.51 2.43
C LEU A 30 -16.18 -4.73 3.35
N ASP A 31 -17.35 -4.32 2.90
CA ASP A 31 -18.63 -4.43 3.59
C ASP A 31 -19.02 -5.86 3.95
N ASP A 32 -18.53 -6.86 3.20
CA ASP A 32 -18.69 -8.29 3.49
C ASP A 32 -17.79 -8.80 4.64
N TYR A 33 -16.88 -7.96 5.15
CA TYR A 33 -15.89 -8.31 6.17
C TYR A 33 -16.11 -7.56 7.47
N LEU A 34 -15.57 -8.11 8.56
CA LEU A 34 -15.30 -7.35 9.77
C LEU A 34 -13.90 -6.72 9.65
N VAL A 35 -13.85 -5.41 9.38
CA VAL A 35 -12.59 -4.64 9.25
C VAL A 35 -12.12 -4.15 10.61
N ILE A 36 -10.92 -4.58 11.02
CA ILE A 36 -10.32 -4.27 12.33
C ILE A 36 -8.99 -3.52 12.14
N PRO A 37 -8.90 -2.22 12.47
CA PRO A 37 -7.65 -1.49 12.43
C PRO A 37 -6.66 -1.98 13.49
N ARG A 38 -5.37 -2.04 13.16
CA ARG A 38 -4.29 -2.54 14.04
C ARG A 38 -3.13 -1.58 14.23
N GLY A 39 -3.25 -0.30 13.89
CA GLY A 39 -2.20 0.69 14.08
C GLY A 39 -1.10 0.57 13.03
N SER A 40 -0.22 -0.43 13.18
CA SER A 40 0.96 -0.63 12.32
C SER A 40 0.91 -1.91 11.49
N CYS A 41 1.66 -1.95 10.37
CA CYS A 41 1.85 -3.16 9.56
C CYS A 41 2.30 -4.38 10.39
N SER A 42 3.22 -4.22 11.34
CA SER A 42 3.68 -5.32 12.21
C SER A 42 2.53 -5.92 13.02
N GLN A 43 1.67 -5.08 13.59
CA GLN A 43 0.50 -5.52 14.36
C GLN A 43 -0.57 -6.17 13.47
N VAL A 44 -0.73 -5.72 12.21
CA VAL A 44 -1.57 -6.39 11.21
C VAL A 44 -1.03 -7.79 10.92
N ILE A 45 0.28 -7.92 10.66
CA ILE A 45 0.94 -9.20 10.37
C ILE A 45 0.78 -10.16 11.54
N GLU A 46 1.11 -9.73 12.76
CA GLU A 46 1.00 -10.54 13.97
C GLU A 46 -0.44 -10.98 14.22
N SER A 47 -1.41 -10.07 14.14
CA SER A 47 -2.83 -10.38 14.35
C SER A 47 -3.35 -11.38 13.33
N THR A 48 -2.94 -11.23 12.07
CA THR A 48 -3.33 -12.12 10.97
C THR A 48 -2.78 -13.52 11.21
N LYS A 49 -1.48 -13.64 11.48
CA LYS A 49 -0.82 -14.92 11.77
C LYS A 49 -1.42 -15.60 13.00
N ALA A 50 -1.61 -14.86 14.08
CA ALA A 50 -2.15 -15.39 15.33
C ALA A 50 -3.58 -15.95 15.15
N LEU A 51 -4.44 -15.22 14.43
CA LEU A 51 -5.82 -15.66 14.23
C LEU A 51 -5.90 -16.85 13.28
N ARG A 52 -5.12 -16.86 12.19
CA ARG A 52 -5.08 -17.98 11.23
C ARG A 52 -4.52 -19.26 11.84
N ASN A 53 -3.59 -19.15 12.78
CA ASN A 53 -3.00 -20.30 13.48
C ASN A 53 -3.79 -20.74 14.72
N SER A 54 -4.88 -20.04 15.07
CA SER A 54 -5.70 -20.38 16.23
C SER A 54 -6.62 -21.56 15.95
N GLN A 55 -6.36 -22.70 16.60
CA GLN A 55 -7.20 -23.89 16.50
C GLN A 55 -8.64 -23.64 16.96
N GLN A 56 -8.83 -22.79 17.97
CA GLN A 56 -10.16 -22.47 18.50
C GLN A 56 -11.00 -21.62 17.54
N LEU A 57 -10.34 -20.90 16.62
CA LEU A 57 -10.98 -19.95 15.70
C LEU A 57 -10.80 -20.35 14.23
N HIS A 58 -10.47 -21.61 13.95
CA HIS A 58 -10.20 -22.12 12.59
C HIS A 58 -11.37 -21.95 11.60
N HIS A 59 -12.59 -21.79 12.11
CA HIS A 59 -13.79 -21.51 11.31
C HIS A 59 -13.85 -20.06 10.78
N LEU A 60 -13.06 -19.15 11.35
CA LEU A 60 -12.97 -17.76 10.92
C LEU A 60 -11.85 -17.60 9.90
N SER A 61 -12.21 -17.16 8.69
CA SER A 61 -11.22 -16.69 7.73
C SER A 61 -10.68 -15.33 8.16
N ALA A 62 -9.37 -15.19 8.23
CA ALA A 62 -8.69 -13.97 8.61
C ALA A 62 -7.62 -13.59 7.59
N TYR A 63 -7.56 -12.30 7.29
CA TYR A 63 -6.63 -11.69 6.34
C TYR A 63 -6.04 -10.41 6.90
N GLY A 64 -4.88 -10.03 6.39
CA GLY A 64 -4.26 -8.72 6.64
C GLY A 64 -4.14 -7.92 5.35
N ILE A 65 -4.37 -6.63 5.40
CA ILE A 65 -4.07 -5.69 4.31
C ILE A 65 -3.15 -4.61 4.87
N ILE A 66 -2.00 -4.44 4.21
CA ILE A 66 -0.99 -3.45 4.58
C ILE A 66 -0.63 -2.59 3.36
N ASP A 67 -0.05 -1.43 3.63
CA ASP A 67 0.59 -0.60 2.63
C ASP A 67 1.75 -1.35 1.98
N ARG A 68 1.97 -1.09 0.70
CA ARG A 68 3.11 -1.69 -0.01
C ARG A 68 4.43 -1.12 0.49
N ASP A 69 4.42 0.14 0.92
CA ASP A 69 5.58 0.93 1.24
C ASP A 69 6.66 0.81 0.15
N ARG A 70 7.86 0.40 0.55
CA ARG A 70 9.02 0.19 -0.31
C ARG A 70 9.39 -1.29 -0.41
N ARG A 71 8.46 -2.18 -0.04
CA ARG A 71 8.68 -3.63 -0.04
C ARG A 71 9.00 -4.14 -1.44
N VAL A 72 9.97 -5.04 -1.50
CA VAL A 72 10.33 -5.78 -2.71
C VAL A 72 9.34 -6.90 -2.95
N ASP A 73 9.26 -7.39 -4.19
CA ASP A 73 8.24 -8.39 -4.55
C ASP A 73 8.42 -9.72 -3.78
N ASP A 74 9.66 -10.11 -3.44
CA ASP A 74 9.94 -11.31 -2.63
C ASP A 74 9.38 -11.21 -1.20
N GLU A 75 9.52 -10.05 -0.55
CA GLU A 75 8.93 -9.80 0.78
C GLU A 75 7.40 -9.91 0.72
N ILE A 76 6.80 -9.36 -0.33
CA ILE A 76 5.35 -9.39 -0.54
C ILE A 76 4.87 -10.81 -0.75
N ALA A 77 5.54 -11.60 -1.60
CA ALA A 77 5.21 -13.00 -1.83
C ALA A 77 5.23 -13.79 -0.51
N SER A 78 6.26 -13.57 0.33
CA SER A 78 6.33 -14.22 1.65
C SER A 78 5.18 -13.84 2.57
N LEU A 79 4.75 -12.57 2.57
CA LEU A 79 3.62 -12.10 3.38
C LEU A 79 2.29 -12.75 2.93
N GLU A 80 2.10 -12.93 1.63
CA GLU A 80 0.87 -13.54 1.08
C GLU A 80 0.68 -14.99 1.53
N GLU A 81 1.76 -15.74 1.76
CA GLU A 81 1.70 -17.11 2.34
C GLU A 81 1.06 -17.13 3.73
N TYR A 82 1.22 -16.03 4.49
CA TYR A 82 0.60 -15.85 5.80
C TYR A 82 -0.79 -15.20 5.73
N GLY A 83 -1.35 -15.01 4.54
CA GLY A 83 -2.64 -14.34 4.35
C GLY A 83 -2.59 -12.83 4.56
N VAL A 84 -1.40 -12.22 4.47
CA VAL A 84 -1.19 -10.77 4.53
C VAL A 84 -0.93 -10.27 3.12
N TYR A 85 -1.73 -9.33 2.66
CA TYR A 85 -1.68 -8.79 1.30
C TYR A 85 -1.26 -7.33 1.32
N THR A 86 -0.52 -6.92 0.29
CA THR A 86 -0.16 -5.50 0.10
C THR A 86 -0.99 -4.86 -0.99
N LEU A 87 -1.25 -3.55 -0.86
CA LEU A 87 -1.78 -2.76 -1.97
C LEU A 87 -0.84 -2.78 -3.20
N LYS A 88 -1.38 -2.52 -4.40
CA LYS A 88 -0.60 -2.30 -5.63
C LYS A 88 -0.20 -0.84 -5.84
N VAL A 89 -0.53 0.02 -4.88
CA VAL A 89 0.00 1.38 -4.73
C VAL A 89 0.93 1.42 -3.52
N ALA A 90 1.78 2.44 -3.43
CA ALA A 90 2.77 2.56 -2.37
C ALA A 90 2.11 2.64 -0.98
N GLU A 91 1.09 3.47 -0.83
CA GLU A 91 0.35 3.69 0.42
C GLU A 91 -1.15 3.80 0.13
N VAL A 92 -1.99 3.59 1.13
CA VAL A 92 -3.45 3.69 0.99
C VAL A 92 -3.89 5.06 0.45
N GLU A 93 -3.18 6.12 0.79
CA GLU A 93 -3.43 7.47 0.28
C GLU A 93 -3.32 7.54 -1.24
N ASN A 94 -2.43 6.75 -1.87
CA ASN A 94 -2.29 6.72 -3.31
C ASN A 94 -3.53 6.13 -4.03
N LEU A 95 -4.43 5.42 -3.33
CA LEU A 95 -5.69 4.94 -3.91
C LEU A 95 -6.57 6.11 -4.39
N PHE A 96 -6.55 7.23 -3.67
CA PHE A 96 -7.29 8.45 -4.04
C PHE A 96 -6.74 9.15 -5.29
N CYS A 97 -5.53 8.78 -5.72
CA CYS A 97 -4.86 9.36 -6.88
C CYS A 97 -4.91 8.46 -8.12
N THR A 98 -5.59 7.31 -8.06
CA THR A 98 -5.72 6.38 -9.20
C THR A 98 -6.52 7.01 -10.33
N ASP A 99 -6.22 6.64 -11.58
CA ASP A 99 -6.92 7.19 -12.76
C ASP A 99 -8.43 6.96 -12.66
N GLU A 100 -8.85 5.79 -12.17
CA GLU A 100 -10.25 5.42 -12.03
C GLU A 100 -10.97 6.29 -10.99
N ILE A 101 -10.34 6.59 -9.85
CA ILE A 101 -10.91 7.49 -8.85
C ILE A 101 -10.95 8.92 -9.35
N LEU A 102 -9.88 9.38 -9.98
CA LEU A 102 -9.83 10.73 -10.55
C LEU A 102 -10.91 10.90 -11.64
N ALA A 103 -11.16 9.89 -12.49
CA ALA A 103 -12.25 9.92 -13.46
C ALA A 103 -13.62 10.13 -12.79
N ILE A 104 -13.91 9.35 -11.72
CA ILE A 104 -15.17 9.45 -10.98
C ILE A 104 -15.31 10.86 -10.37
N ILE A 105 -14.22 11.43 -9.84
CA ILE A 105 -14.21 12.77 -9.26
C ILE A 105 -14.49 13.83 -10.34
N SER A 106 -13.77 13.79 -11.46
CA SER A 106 -13.95 14.73 -12.57
C SER A 106 -15.38 14.68 -13.11
N GLU A 107 -15.95 13.48 -13.29
CA GLU A 107 -17.33 13.31 -13.72
C GLU A 107 -18.32 13.90 -12.70
N ARG A 108 -18.12 13.62 -11.41
CA ARG A 108 -18.99 14.14 -10.34
C ARG A 108 -18.95 15.66 -10.22
N LEU A 109 -17.81 16.27 -10.52
CA LEU A 109 -17.62 17.71 -10.50
C LEU A 109 -17.92 18.39 -11.85
N VAL A 110 -18.38 17.63 -12.85
CA VAL A 110 -18.71 18.12 -14.20
C VAL A 110 -17.49 18.82 -14.84
N ARG A 111 -16.32 18.19 -14.69
CA ARG A 111 -15.02 18.62 -15.23
C ARG A 111 -14.59 17.75 -16.40
N ASN A 112 -13.61 18.24 -17.17
CA ASN A 112 -12.95 17.44 -18.20
C ASN A 112 -11.89 16.54 -17.55
N LYS A 113 -12.08 15.22 -17.62
CA LYS A 113 -11.19 14.24 -16.98
C LYS A 113 -9.81 14.18 -17.65
N GLU A 114 -9.71 14.39 -18.96
CA GLU A 114 -8.46 14.37 -19.71
C GLU A 114 -7.56 15.56 -19.33
N ASP A 115 -8.15 16.74 -19.15
CA ASP A 115 -7.45 17.93 -18.68
C ASP A 115 -6.96 17.72 -17.24
N ASP A 116 -7.83 17.23 -16.35
CA ASP A 116 -7.48 16.92 -14.95
C ASP A 116 -6.33 15.90 -14.89
N PHE A 117 -6.40 14.82 -15.68
CA PHE A 117 -5.35 13.80 -15.73
C PHE A 117 -4.02 14.37 -16.20
N SER A 118 -4.03 15.17 -17.27
CA SER A 118 -2.83 15.81 -17.80
C SER A 118 -2.18 16.71 -16.76
N GLU A 119 -2.97 17.54 -16.07
CA GLU A 119 -2.47 18.47 -15.05
C GLU A 119 -1.90 17.71 -13.83
N ILE A 120 -2.63 16.70 -13.34
CA ILE A 120 -2.22 15.89 -12.19
C ILE A 120 -0.94 15.10 -12.49
N ARG A 121 -0.87 14.42 -13.64
CA ARG A 121 0.32 13.64 -14.04
C ARG A 121 1.55 14.53 -14.16
N THR A 122 1.40 15.67 -14.82
CA THR A 122 2.48 16.67 -14.95
C THR A 122 2.95 17.16 -13.58
N PHE A 123 2.01 17.48 -12.69
CA PHE A 123 2.31 17.91 -11.34
C PHE A 123 3.04 16.82 -10.55
N ILE A 124 2.52 15.60 -10.51
CA ILE A 124 3.11 14.50 -9.72
C ILE A 124 4.50 14.13 -10.25
N ILE A 125 4.71 14.09 -11.57
CA ILE A 125 6.04 13.82 -12.16
C ILE A 125 7.02 14.93 -11.81
N SER A 126 6.61 16.20 -11.89
CA SER A 126 7.49 17.32 -11.50
C SER A 126 7.83 17.27 -10.00
N ARG A 127 6.87 16.88 -9.16
CA ARG A 127 7.08 16.65 -7.73
C ARG A 127 8.09 15.51 -7.51
N LEU A 128 7.90 14.35 -8.13
CA LEU A 128 8.83 13.23 -8.03
C LEU A 128 10.25 13.63 -8.46
N LYS A 129 10.40 14.38 -9.56
CA LYS A 129 11.70 14.92 -10.01
C LYS A 129 12.37 15.78 -8.92
N SER A 130 11.61 16.61 -8.23
CA SER A 130 12.13 17.49 -7.18
C SER A 130 12.63 16.76 -5.92
N GLU A 131 12.18 15.52 -5.69
CA GLU A 131 12.59 14.69 -4.55
C GLU A 131 13.22 13.35 -4.96
N LEU A 132 13.72 13.27 -6.19
CA LEU A 132 14.18 12.03 -6.83
C LEU A 132 15.27 11.31 -6.02
N GLU A 133 16.35 12.02 -5.67
CA GLU A 133 17.48 11.46 -4.91
C GLU A 133 17.03 10.92 -3.54
N ASN A 134 16.14 11.64 -2.87
CA ASN A 134 15.60 11.22 -1.58
C ASN A 134 14.74 9.95 -1.74
N GLN A 135 13.89 9.87 -2.77
CA GLN A 135 13.06 8.68 -3.02
C GLN A 135 13.90 7.45 -3.40
N ILE A 136 14.95 7.62 -4.22
CA ILE A 136 15.91 6.55 -4.52
C ILE A 136 16.60 6.08 -3.23
N SER A 137 17.06 7.01 -2.41
CA SER A 137 17.77 6.72 -1.16
C SER A 137 16.88 5.97 -0.17
N LEU A 138 15.64 6.43 0.04
CA LEU A 138 14.70 5.76 0.94
C LEU A 138 14.37 4.33 0.49
N ARG A 139 14.19 4.12 -0.82
CA ARG A 139 13.95 2.79 -1.38
C ARG A 139 15.17 1.88 -1.26
N THR A 140 16.36 2.42 -1.53
CA THR A 140 17.64 1.71 -1.36
C THR A 140 17.83 1.29 0.10
N VAL A 141 17.58 2.18 1.06
CA VAL A 141 17.65 1.87 2.50
C VAL A 141 16.65 0.79 2.88
N SER A 142 15.42 0.83 2.36
CA SER A 142 14.41 -0.20 2.64
C SER A 142 14.85 -1.58 2.15
N GLU A 143 15.42 -1.66 0.95
CA GLU A 143 15.92 -2.93 0.40
C GLU A 143 17.13 -3.46 1.18
N ILE A 144 18.05 -2.59 1.59
CA ILE A 144 19.18 -2.97 2.45
C ILE A 144 18.67 -3.50 3.80
N LYS A 145 17.69 -2.82 4.43
CA LYS A 145 17.08 -3.28 5.68
C LYS A 145 16.42 -4.64 5.52
N PHE A 146 15.69 -4.87 4.42
CA PHE A 146 15.10 -6.17 4.12
C PHE A 146 16.17 -7.25 4.02
N ARG A 147 17.23 -7.02 3.24
CA ARG A 147 18.35 -7.98 3.12
C ARG A 147 19.00 -8.26 4.47
N LEU A 148 19.24 -7.23 5.29
CA LEU A 148 19.81 -7.41 6.63
C LEU A 148 18.92 -8.26 7.55
N ASN A 149 17.60 -8.19 7.39
CA ASN A 149 16.66 -9.04 8.14
C ASN A 149 16.70 -10.52 7.72
N LEU A 150 17.41 -10.89 6.65
CA LEU A 150 17.60 -12.27 6.20
C LEU A 150 18.80 -12.96 6.87
N PHE A 151 19.38 -12.36 7.91
CA PHE A 151 20.44 -12.99 8.69
C PHE A 151 20.00 -14.36 9.22
N ASP A 152 20.87 -15.37 9.09
CA ASP A 152 20.60 -16.72 9.58
C ASP A 152 20.71 -16.79 11.10
N ASP A 153 19.58 -16.60 11.78
CA ASP A 153 19.44 -16.70 13.23
C ASP A 153 19.63 -18.12 13.78
N LYS A 154 19.74 -19.13 12.91
CA LYS A 154 19.99 -20.52 13.29
C LYS A 154 21.47 -20.86 13.36
N ALA A 155 22.36 -20.01 12.84
CA ALA A 155 23.81 -20.20 12.96
C ALA A 155 24.27 -20.37 14.42
N LYS A 156 25.24 -21.25 14.66
CA LYS A 156 25.71 -21.64 16.01
C LYS A 156 27.22 -21.50 16.14
N GLY A 157 27.67 -21.04 17.31
CA GLY A 157 29.08 -20.82 17.61
C GLY A 157 29.65 -19.57 16.94
N ILE A 158 30.84 -19.14 17.36
CA ILE A 158 31.50 -17.92 16.87
C ILE A 158 31.74 -18.03 15.36
N ASP A 159 32.41 -19.09 14.90
CA ASP A 159 32.75 -19.29 13.47
C ASP A 159 31.51 -19.31 12.57
N GLY A 160 30.42 -19.94 13.02
CA GLY A 160 29.17 -20.00 12.27
C GLY A 160 28.50 -18.64 12.15
N LEU A 161 28.47 -17.86 13.24
CA LEU A 161 27.92 -16.51 13.26
C LEU A 161 28.75 -15.54 12.40
N GLU A 162 30.08 -15.61 12.48
CA GLU A 162 30.98 -14.80 11.65
C GLU A 162 30.80 -15.12 10.16
N THR A 163 30.76 -16.41 9.81
CA THR A 163 30.54 -16.85 8.42
C THR A 163 29.19 -16.35 7.89
N ALA A 164 28.12 -16.48 8.69
CA ALA A 164 26.79 -15.99 8.31
C ALA A 164 26.76 -14.47 8.09
N LEU A 165 27.41 -13.70 8.98
CA LEU A 165 27.45 -12.25 8.87
C LEU A 165 28.26 -11.78 7.66
N VAL A 166 29.43 -12.37 7.42
CA VAL A 166 30.28 -12.04 6.26
C VAL A 166 29.57 -12.41 4.96
N GLY A 167 28.92 -13.57 4.90
CA GLY A 167 28.14 -14.00 3.74
C GLY A 167 27.01 -13.02 3.42
N LEU A 168 26.24 -12.62 4.44
CA LEU A 168 25.16 -11.65 4.30
C LEU A 168 25.66 -10.29 3.82
N THR A 169 26.64 -9.72 4.51
CA THR A 169 27.15 -8.37 4.19
C THR A 169 27.80 -8.31 2.81
N SER A 170 28.49 -9.38 2.40
CA SER A 170 29.06 -9.50 1.05
C SER A 170 28.01 -9.58 -0.06
N SER A 171 26.79 -10.04 0.25
CA SER A 171 25.67 -10.10 -0.70
C SER A 171 24.97 -8.74 -0.93
N ILE A 172 25.27 -7.73 -0.10
CA ILE A 172 24.62 -6.42 -0.15
C ILE A 172 25.52 -5.42 -0.87
N ASP A 173 25.33 -5.29 -2.19
CA ASP A 173 25.98 -4.24 -2.99
C ASP A 173 25.12 -2.97 -3.03
N VAL A 174 25.49 -1.99 -2.20
CA VAL A 174 24.80 -0.69 -2.11
C VAL A 174 24.80 0.05 -3.44
N LYS A 175 25.91 0.04 -4.19
CA LYS A 175 26.01 0.77 -5.47
C LYS A 175 25.09 0.15 -6.51
N PHE A 176 25.04 -1.18 -6.57
CA PHE A 176 24.15 -1.91 -7.45
C PHE A 176 22.68 -1.66 -7.11
N ILE A 177 22.29 -1.80 -5.83
CA ILE A 177 20.92 -1.54 -5.36
C ILE A 177 20.50 -0.11 -5.68
N TYR A 178 21.36 0.87 -5.40
CA TYR A 178 21.07 2.27 -5.70
C TYR A 178 20.85 2.51 -7.20
N LYS A 179 21.75 1.99 -8.05
CA LYS A 179 21.64 2.13 -9.52
C LYS A 179 20.39 1.48 -10.10
N GLN A 180 19.98 0.33 -9.57
CA GLN A 180 18.73 -0.31 -9.99
C GLN A 180 17.52 0.56 -9.65
N ASN A 181 17.44 1.06 -8.41
CA ASN A 181 16.35 1.94 -7.98
C ASN A 181 16.36 3.27 -8.75
N GLU A 182 17.53 3.86 -9.00
CA GLU A 182 17.68 5.04 -9.84
C GLU A 182 17.15 4.81 -11.25
N SER A 183 17.51 3.68 -11.87
CA SER A 183 17.07 3.32 -13.21
C SER A 183 15.55 3.16 -13.28
N LEU A 184 14.94 2.54 -12.25
CA LEU A 184 13.51 2.38 -12.12
C LEU A 184 12.78 3.74 -12.05
N PHE A 185 13.25 4.66 -11.20
CA PHE A 185 12.64 6.00 -11.11
C PHE A 185 12.83 6.81 -12.40
N LYS A 186 14.02 6.74 -13.02
CA LYS A 186 14.28 7.40 -14.32
C LYS A 186 13.39 6.87 -15.42
N GLN A 187 13.13 5.55 -15.46
CA GLN A 187 12.18 4.94 -16.39
C GLN A 187 10.76 5.47 -16.17
N ILE A 188 10.27 5.49 -14.93
CA ILE A 188 8.93 6.02 -14.59
C ILE A 188 8.78 7.46 -15.11
N ILE A 189 9.81 8.28 -14.92
CA ILE A 189 9.82 9.68 -15.35
C ILE A 189 9.84 9.80 -16.87
N SER A 190 10.63 8.98 -17.58
CA SER A 190 10.77 9.07 -19.04
C SER A 190 9.56 8.53 -19.79
N THR A 191 8.94 7.44 -19.29
CA THR A 191 7.76 6.83 -19.90
C THR A 191 6.45 7.44 -19.41
N SER A 192 6.49 8.30 -18.38
CA SER A 192 5.30 8.81 -17.69
C SER A 192 4.35 7.70 -17.22
N ASP A 193 4.90 6.56 -16.79
CA ASP A 193 4.12 5.41 -16.31
C ASP A 193 3.48 5.74 -14.96
N TYR A 194 2.26 6.25 -15.01
CA TYR A 194 1.53 6.72 -13.83
C TYR A 194 1.17 5.59 -12.87
N LYS A 195 0.89 4.40 -13.39
CA LYS A 195 0.55 3.23 -12.55
C LYS A 195 1.77 2.76 -11.77
N LEU A 196 2.91 2.65 -12.44
CA LEU A 196 4.17 2.31 -11.79
C LEU A 196 4.63 3.41 -10.82
N LEU A 197 4.36 4.67 -11.17
CA LEU A 197 4.58 5.80 -10.26
C LEU A 197 3.80 5.61 -8.96
N LEU A 198 2.48 5.41 -9.01
CA LEU A 198 1.67 5.21 -7.81
C LEU A 198 2.06 3.95 -7.02
N LYS A 199 2.61 2.92 -7.68
CA LYS A 199 3.13 1.71 -7.04
C LYS A 199 4.38 1.97 -6.19
N ILE A 200 5.24 2.91 -6.58
CA ILE A 200 6.59 3.07 -6.01
C ILE A 200 6.76 4.39 -5.24
N TYR A 201 6.02 5.42 -5.62
CA TYR A 201 6.16 6.75 -5.05
C TYR A 201 5.40 6.86 -3.72
N ASN A 202 6.07 6.42 -2.66
CA ASN A 202 5.61 6.50 -1.27
C ASN A 202 5.65 7.97 -0.80
N ARG A 203 4.48 8.60 -0.80
CA ARG A 203 4.28 10.01 -0.47
C ARG A 203 2.84 10.27 0.00
N LYS A 204 2.53 10.01 1.27
CA LYS A 204 1.22 10.25 1.93
C LYS A 204 0.55 11.59 1.60
N SER A 205 1.33 12.66 1.43
CA SER A 205 0.81 13.98 1.09
C SER A 205 0.25 14.13 -0.34
N LEU A 206 0.29 13.09 -1.19
CA LEU A 206 -0.08 13.19 -2.60
C LEU A 206 -1.55 13.60 -2.81
N PRO A 207 -2.55 13.00 -2.13
CA PRO A 207 -3.96 13.42 -2.28
C PRO A 207 -4.17 14.88 -1.95
N LYS A 208 -3.53 15.37 -0.88
CA LYS A 208 -3.55 16.78 -0.47
C LYS A 208 -3.05 17.69 -1.59
N GLN A 209 -1.94 17.32 -2.23
CA GLN A 209 -1.28 18.17 -3.22
C GLN A 209 -2.04 18.23 -4.55
N ILE A 210 -2.77 17.18 -4.91
CA ILE A 210 -3.51 17.13 -6.18
C ILE A 210 -4.96 17.61 -6.06
N ALA A 211 -5.49 17.79 -4.85
CA ALA A 211 -6.88 18.20 -4.63
C ALA A 211 -7.26 19.49 -5.41
N GLN A 212 -6.36 20.48 -5.42
CA GLN A 212 -6.58 21.73 -6.16
C GLN A 212 -6.66 21.53 -7.68
N LYS A 213 -6.04 20.48 -8.21
CA LYS A 213 -6.02 20.16 -9.64
C LYS A 213 -7.37 19.66 -10.14
N VAL A 214 -8.19 19.13 -9.24
CA VAL A 214 -9.59 18.75 -9.51
C VAL A 214 -10.59 19.78 -8.96
N GLY A 215 -10.13 20.98 -8.58
CA GLY A 215 -11.01 22.05 -8.09
C GLY A 215 -11.48 21.88 -6.63
N LEU A 216 -10.83 21.02 -5.83
CA LEU A 216 -11.09 20.85 -4.41
C LEU A 216 -10.07 21.65 -3.57
N LYS A 217 -10.39 21.96 -2.31
CA LYS A 217 -9.38 22.55 -1.42
C LYS A 217 -8.34 21.50 -1.03
N ASN A 218 -7.19 21.98 -0.56
CA ASN A 218 -6.18 21.10 0.04
C ASN A 218 -6.83 20.21 1.11
N ASP A 219 -6.41 18.95 1.16
CA ASP A 219 -6.90 17.93 2.10
C ASP A 219 -8.35 17.43 1.90
N GLU A 220 -9.14 18.01 0.98
CA GLU A 220 -10.54 17.60 0.77
C GLU A 220 -10.69 16.34 -0.11
N LEU A 221 -9.64 15.91 -0.83
CA LEU A 221 -9.75 14.80 -1.80
C LEU A 221 -10.22 13.48 -1.15
N PRO A 222 -9.60 12.98 -0.05
CA PRO A 222 -10.06 11.75 0.60
C PRO A 222 -11.49 11.86 1.16
N GLU A 223 -11.82 13.00 1.78
CA GLU A 223 -13.15 13.25 2.33
C GLU A 223 -14.21 13.29 1.23
N PHE A 224 -13.90 13.92 0.10
CA PHE A 224 -14.78 13.98 -1.07
C PHE A 224 -15.09 12.57 -1.59
N VAL A 225 -14.08 11.71 -1.74
CA VAL A 225 -14.28 10.31 -2.14
C VAL A 225 -15.14 9.57 -1.13
N ILE A 226 -14.89 9.70 0.17
CA ILE A 226 -15.73 9.07 1.20
C ILE A 226 -17.18 9.54 1.11
N ARG A 227 -17.41 10.84 0.88
CA ARG A 227 -18.76 11.39 0.71
C ARG A 227 -19.45 10.84 -0.54
N MET A 228 -18.72 10.68 -1.65
CA MET A 228 -19.24 10.05 -2.86
C MET A 228 -19.68 8.60 -2.61
N VAL A 229 -18.83 7.82 -1.93
CA VAL A 229 -19.15 6.44 -1.53
C VAL A 229 -20.41 6.42 -0.66
N LYS A 230 -20.53 7.32 0.34
CA LYS A 230 -21.73 7.45 1.18
C LYS A 230 -22.99 7.84 0.40
N SER A 231 -22.84 8.57 -0.71
CA SER A 231 -23.94 9.05 -1.56
C SER A 231 -24.46 8.04 -2.59
N GLY A 232 -23.95 6.80 -2.58
CA GLY A 232 -24.44 5.71 -3.43
C GLY A 232 -23.45 5.20 -4.48
N LEU A 233 -22.26 5.80 -4.62
CA LEU A 233 -21.23 5.37 -5.58
C LEU A 233 -20.32 4.24 -5.06
N VAL A 234 -20.77 3.48 -4.05
CA VAL A 234 -19.96 2.41 -3.43
C VAL A 234 -19.52 1.38 -4.47
N ALA A 235 -20.44 0.94 -5.34
CA ALA A 235 -20.14 -0.09 -6.33
C ALA A 235 -19.10 0.37 -7.36
N ASP A 236 -19.18 1.62 -7.80
CA ASP A 236 -18.23 2.21 -8.76
C ASP A 236 -16.84 2.34 -8.16
N VAL A 237 -16.75 2.88 -6.94
CA VAL A 237 -15.48 3.04 -6.22
C VAL A 237 -14.90 1.67 -5.85
N LYS A 238 -15.71 0.70 -5.41
CA LYS A 238 -15.26 -0.67 -5.13
C LYS A 238 -14.70 -1.33 -6.40
N ARG A 239 -15.38 -1.21 -7.53
CA ARG A 239 -14.91 -1.71 -8.82
C ARG A 239 -13.62 -1.02 -9.29
N ALA A 240 -13.53 0.30 -9.14
CA ALA A 240 -12.35 1.09 -9.48
C ALA A 240 -11.13 0.67 -8.64
N LEU A 241 -11.32 0.45 -7.34
CA LEU A 241 -10.21 0.16 -6.43
C LEU A 241 -9.85 -1.31 -6.31
N LYS A 242 -10.77 -2.24 -6.60
CA LYS A 242 -10.54 -3.70 -6.49
C LYS A 242 -9.22 -4.18 -7.13
N PRO A 243 -8.80 -3.73 -8.34
CA PRO A 243 -7.52 -4.15 -8.93
C PRO A 243 -6.28 -3.76 -8.10
N TYR A 244 -6.41 -2.76 -7.23
CA TYR A 244 -5.32 -2.26 -6.38
C TYR A 244 -5.15 -3.03 -5.08
N PHE A 245 -6.07 -3.93 -4.73
CA PHE A 245 -5.97 -4.79 -3.54
C PHE A 245 -5.06 -6.02 -3.73
N GLY A 246 -4.15 -6.02 -4.71
CA GLY A 246 -3.14 -7.09 -4.81
C GLY A 246 -3.75 -8.49 -4.99
N GLY A 247 -3.13 -9.49 -4.37
CA GLY A 247 -3.66 -10.85 -4.28
C GLY A 247 -4.97 -10.95 -3.49
N PHE A 248 -5.33 -9.94 -2.68
CA PHE A 248 -6.58 -9.91 -1.93
C PHE A 248 -7.81 -9.62 -2.80
N SER A 249 -7.61 -8.99 -3.96
CA SER A 249 -8.69 -8.63 -4.90
C SER A 249 -9.61 -9.79 -5.29
N LYS A 250 -9.11 -11.03 -5.28
CA LYS A 250 -9.88 -12.26 -5.56
C LYS A 250 -10.91 -12.62 -4.50
N TYR A 251 -10.78 -12.08 -3.29
CA TYR A 251 -11.74 -12.29 -2.20
C TYR A 251 -12.78 -11.16 -2.13
N MET A 252 -12.54 -10.03 -2.77
CA MET A 252 -13.53 -8.96 -2.86
C MET A 252 -14.67 -9.38 -3.80
N ALA A 253 -15.92 -9.16 -3.38
CA ALA A 253 -17.10 -9.27 -4.26
C ALA A 253 -17.00 -8.31 -5.46
#